data_AF-A0A0D3KEF6-F1
#
_entry.id   AF-A0A0D3KEF6-F1
#
_cell.length_a   1.000
_cell.length_b   1.000
_cell.length_c   1.000
_cell.angle_alpha   90.00
_cell.angle_beta   90.00
_cell.angle_gamma   90.00
#
_symmetry.space_group_name_H-M   'P 1'
#
loop_
_entity.id
_entity.type
_entity.pdbx_description
1 polymer ?
#
loop_
_entity_poly.entity_id
_entity_poly.type
_entity_poly.pdbx_seq_one_letter_code
_entity_poly.pdbx_strand_id
1 'polypeptide(L)'
;MEATDASRLSEFEGKTYFFNRAPAASALAGPSRSRRGGCEMVTVAASLDATEAALSSIRAAPAESSAPAPHEPLASAPWRHAFSTLVSHRAFVSDGFGEVAFKLEEHWEFAVGAFTMEDVARDVTLLPPQFVASGMRHQGGVYNQPFAAGFSFADVDTRMDSATVVMLNAGFLVPKLASISLAMLEATGLPIWLNVYLSKPGLATSTQLHTDAQDVVLVQCTGRKRWRVYRPPPPGKTPSLDPFARGKGTDHMEFVEEDLLIDTVLYIPAGYPHTTDTLLEPVEDEVASQPSVHLTVGVDSHIWSLSYAHLRQHALTRAGQPAALSDGAPATATSLAERLLQCEPVRWGGATAAELAARLGLVGAARRVLQHYEAVLAEQTRMQLRASGGGETYLRSAYGGAKSEASLRALTNSLMDSMEALDGHSAALQRWAACEEEAAATKTGFGAAKAAGGGMGGGKAGAGKKAKRKKR
;
A
#
# COMPACT_ATOMS: atom_id res chain seq x y z
N MET A 1 38.55 0.63 21.82
CA MET A 1 39.12 -0.47 21.03
C MET A 1 38.21 -1.67 21.21
N GLU A 2 37.06 -1.64 20.55
CA GLU A 2 36.18 -2.79 20.38
C GLU A 2 35.76 -2.75 18.91
N ALA A 3 36.29 -3.70 18.15
CA ALA A 3 35.92 -3.92 16.76
C ALA A 3 34.54 -4.59 16.79
N THR A 4 33.48 -3.81 16.55
CA THR A 4 32.16 -4.37 16.30
C THR A 4 32.19 -5.10 14.96
N ASP A 5 31.85 -6.38 15.02
CA ASP A 5 31.87 -7.38 13.97
C ASP A 5 30.99 -6.98 12.77
N ALA A 6 31.62 -6.37 11.76
CA ALA A 6 31.00 -5.97 10.50
C ALA A 6 30.62 -7.17 9.60
N SER A 7 31.00 -8.40 9.98
CA SER A 7 30.83 -9.59 9.12
C SER A 7 29.41 -10.18 9.13
N ARG A 8 28.54 -9.75 10.05
CA ARG A 8 27.15 -10.27 10.15
C ARG A 8 26.12 -9.49 9.32
N LEU A 9 26.45 -8.33 8.77
CA LEU A 9 25.51 -7.52 7.97
C LEU A 9 25.55 -7.82 6.46
N SER A 10 26.61 -8.46 5.95
CA SER A 10 26.72 -8.79 4.52
C SER A 10 25.84 -9.98 4.08
N GLU A 11 25.29 -10.77 4.99
CA GLU A 11 24.34 -11.84 4.66
C GLU A 11 22.89 -11.34 4.44
N PHE A 12 22.59 -10.07 4.72
CA PHE A 12 21.24 -9.51 4.61
C PHE A 12 20.93 -8.82 3.27
N GLU A 13 21.93 -8.61 2.41
CA GLU A 13 21.74 -7.94 1.10
C GLU A 13 20.96 -8.77 0.06
N GLY A 14 20.60 -10.03 0.36
CA GLY A 14 19.93 -10.95 -0.57
C GLY A 14 18.42 -11.16 -0.36
N LYS A 15 17.81 -10.61 0.69
CA LYS A 15 16.39 -10.81 1.02
C LYS A 15 15.71 -9.51 1.46
N THR A 16 15.76 -8.49 0.62
CA THR A 16 14.83 -7.35 0.71
C THR A 16 13.42 -7.84 0.37
N TYR A 17 12.65 -8.23 1.38
CA TYR A 17 11.20 -8.23 1.30
C TYR A 17 10.70 -6.87 1.76
N PHE A 18 9.98 -6.21 0.84
CA PHE A 18 9.09 -5.07 1.00
C PHE A 18 9.52 -3.98 1.98
N PHE A 19 10.20 -2.96 1.45
CA PHE A 19 9.79 -1.55 1.39
C PHE A 19 10.76 -0.89 0.38
N ASN A 20 10.26 -0.12 -0.59
CA ASN A 20 11.04 0.58 -1.64
C ASN A 20 11.63 -0.24 -2.81
N ARG A 21 10.81 -0.96 -3.58
CA ARG A 21 11.13 -1.14 -5.02
C ARG A 21 10.20 -0.27 -5.84
N ALA A 22 10.57 1.00 -6.03
CA ALA A 22 10.08 1.75 -7.17
C ALA A 22 10.51 1.00 -8.45
N PRO A 23 9.65 0.84 -9.46
CA PRO A 23 10.04 0.18 -10.70
C PRO A 23 11.15 0.98 -11.37
N ALA A 24 12.27 0.30 -11.69
CA ALA A 24 13.35 0.89 -12.47
C ALA A 24 12.81 1.27 -13.86
N ALA A 25 12.83 2.56 -14.20
CA ALA A 25 12.46 3.05 -15.53
C ALA A 25 13.51 2.59 -16.55
N SER A 26 13.18 1.58 -17.35
CA SER A 26 13.97 1.17 -18.52
C SER A 26 13.69 2.11 -19.69
N ALA A 27 14.70 2.89 -20.10
CA ALA A 27 14.62 3.75 -21.27
C ALA A 27 14.71 2.91 -22.55
N LEU A 28 13.58 2.70 -23.23
CA LEU A 28 13.55 2.15 -24.59
C LEU A 28 13.37 3.28 -25.61
N ALA A 29 14.40 3.50 -26.42
CA ALA A 29 14.34 4.40 -27.57
C ALA A 29 13.62 3.73 -28.75
N GLY A 30 12.60 4.40 -29.30
CA GLY A 30 11.85 3.97 -30.48
C GLY A 30 11.66 5.11 -31.49
N PRO A 31 11.54 4.80 -32.81
CA PRO A 31 11.78 5.78 -33.87
C PRO A 31 10.55 6.61 -34.24
N SER A 32 10.81 7.83 -34.73
CA SER A 32 9.81 8.81 -35.17
C SER A 32 9.16 8.47 -36.53
N ARG A 33 7.85 8.72 -36.66
CA ARG A 33 7.17 8.89 -37.95
C ARG A 33 6.14 10.02 -37.86
N SER A 34 6.19 10.92 -38.83
CA SER A 34 5.28 12.04 -39.01
C SER A 34 4.17 11.69 -40.00
N ARG A 35 2.94 12.18 -39.75
CA ARG A 35 1.92 12.48 -40.76
C ARG A 35 0.92 13.50 -40.18
N ARG A 36 0.71 14.61 -40.90
CA ARG A 36 -0.31 15.64 -40.61
C ARG A 36 -1.59 15.29 -41.36
N GLY A 37 -2.74 15.48 -40.73
CA GLY A 37 -4.07 15.54 -41.35
C GLY A 37 -4.97 16.44 -40.50
N GLY A 38 -5.63 17.42 -41.13
CA GLY A 38 -6.49 18.40 -40.45
C GLY A 38 -7.79 17.79 -39.96
N CYS A 39 -8.33 18.33 -38.86
CA CYS A 39 -9.57 17.89 -38.23
C CYS A 39 -10.52 19.09 -38.05
N GLU A 40 -11.78 18.89 -38.46
CA GLU A 40 -12.89 19.84 -38.35
C GLU A 40 -13.33 20.02 -36.90
N MET A 41 -13.75 21.26 -36.56
CA MET A 41 -14.26 21.60 -35.24
C MET A 41 -15.66 21.04 -35.01
N VAL A 42 -15.76 20.02 -34.17
CA VAL A 42 -17.02 19.55 -33.57
C VAL A 42 -17.29 20.39 -32.31
N THR A 43 -18.53 20.85 -32.12
CA THR A 43 -18.93 21.81 -31.07
C THR A 43 -18.85 21.20 -29.66
N VAL A 44 -18.15 21.92 -28.77
CA VAL A 44 -17.72 21.56 -27.40
C VAL A 44 -18.82 21.08 -26.43
N ALA A 45 -20.08 21.49 -26.63
CA ALA A 45 -21.17 21.20 -25.68
C ALA A 45 -21.54 19.72 -25.57
N ALA A 46 -21.59 18.97 -26.68
CA ALA A 46 -22.00 17.56 -26.68
C ALA A 46 -20.97 16.62 -26.02
N SER A 47 -19.71 17.05 -25.91
CA SER A 47 -18.61 16.25 -25.33
C SER A 47 -18.60 16.25 -23.80
N LEU A 48 -19.15 17.28 -23.16
CA LEU A 48 -19.21 17.37 -21.70
C LEU A 48 -20.30 16.44 -21.15
N ASP A 49 -21.46 16.39 -21.81
CA ASP A 49 -22.57 15.51 -21.41
C ASP A 49 -22.22 14.02 -21.47
N ALA A 50 -21.46 13.60 -22.50
CA ALA A 50 -21.01 12.21 -22.63
C ALA A 50 -19.95 11.82 -21.57
N THR A 51 -19.09 12.77 -21.18
CA THR A 51 -18.09 12.55 -20.13
C THR A 51 -18.75 12.47 -18.76
N GLU A 52 -19.71 13.35 -18.48
CA GLU A 52 -20.46 13.33 -17.23
C GLU A 52 -21.37 12.10 -17.14
N ALA A 53 -21.98 11.64 -18.24
CA ALA A 53 -22.71 10.38 -18.26
C ALA A 53 -21.81 9.17 -18.00
N ALA A 54 -20.60 9.13 -18.57
CA ALA A 54 -19.64 8.06 -18.32
C ALA A 54 -19.13 8.06 -16.86
N LEU A 55 -18.81 9.23 -16.31
CA LEU A 55 -18.41 9.38 -14.91
C LEU A 55 -19.55 9.07 -13.95
N SER A 56 -20.78 9.50 -14.27
CA SER A 56 -21.98 9.21 -13.49
C SER A 56 -22.31 7.70 -13.51
N SER A 57 -22.03 7.00 -14.61
CA SER A 57 -22.15 5.53 -14.66
C SER A 57 -21.08 4.79 -13.84
N ILE A 58 -19.92 5.41 -13.61
CA ILE A 58 -18.86 4.90 -12.73
C ILE A 58 -19.15 5.25 -11.26
N ARG A 59 -19.76 6.42 -11.00
CA ARG A 59 -20.17 6.90 -9.67
C ARG A 59 -21.48 6.29 -9.18
N ALA A 60 -22.32 5.80 -10.09
CA ALA A 60 -23.47 4.96 -9.76
C ALA A 60 -22.90 3.75 -9.02
N ALA A 61 -22.94 3.83 -7.70
CA ALA A 61 -22.44 2.83 -6.79
C ALA A 61 -22.85 1.44 -7.27
N PRO A 62 -22.00 0.41 -7.13
CA PRO A 62 -22.46 -0.96 -7.35
C PRO A 62 -23.77 -1.12 -6.57
N ALA A 63 -24.83 -1.53 -7.29
CA ALA A 63 -26.13 -1.80 -6.72
C ALA A 63 -25.91 -2.58 -5.43
N GLU A 64 -26.37 -2.01 -4.30
CA GLU A 64 -26.14 -2.47 -2.92
C GLU A 64 -25.68 -3.92 -2.91
N SER A 65 -24.36 -4.12 -2.90
CA SER A 65 -23.79 -5.43 -2.63
C SER A 65 -24.46 -5.87 -1.35
N SER A 66 -25.21 -6.97 -1.39
CA SER A 66 -25.97 -7.47 -0.25
C SER A 66 -25.00 -7.66 0.89
N ALA A 67 -24.93 -6.65 1.77
CA ALA A 67 -24.01 -6.65 2.89
C ALA A 67 -24.32 -7.93 3.68
N PRO A 68 -23.31 -8.78 3.96
CA PRO A 68 -23.55 -9.95 4.79
C PRO A 68 -24.23 -9.50 6.08
N ALA A 69 -25.28 -10.22 6.49
CA ALA A 69 -26.09 -9.87 7.64
C ALA A 69 -25.21 -9.56 8.86
N PRO A 70 -25.53 -8.53 9.66
CA PRO A 70 -24.68 -8.11 10.77
C PRO A 70 -24.61 -9.25 11.79
N HIS A 71 -23.46 -9.91 11.84
CA HIS A 71 -23.08 -10.72 12.98
C HIS A 71 -22.44 -9.80 14.02
N GLU A 72 -22.95 -9.82 15.25
CA GLU A 72 -22.36 -9.12 16.41
C GLU A 72 -22.24 -10.09 17.61
N PRO A 73 -21.25 -9.90 18.53
CA PRO A 73 -21.19 -8.70 19.40
C PRO A 73 -19.83 -7.97 19.61
N LEU A 74 -19.91 -6.63 19.72
CA LEU A 74 -19.39 -5.71 20.78
C LEU A 74 -17.93 -5.23 20.87
N ALA A 75 -16.89 -5.93 20.41
CA ALA A 75 -15.51 -5.42 20.62
C ALA A 75 -15.07 -4.35 19.60
N SER A 76 -15.55 -4.45 18.36
CA SER A 76 -15.26 -3.46 17.30
C SER A 76 -16.36 -2.44 17.12
N ALA A 77 -17.49 -2.52 17.84
CA ALA A 77 -18.60 -1.58 17.68
C ALA A 77 -18.17 -0.11 17.91
N PRO A 78 -17.36 0.20 18.94
CA PRO A 78 -16.83 1.56 19.09
C PRO A 78 -15.91 1.96 17.94
N TRP A 79 -15.03 1.06 17.47
CA TRP A 79 -14.14 1.32 16.34
C TRP A 79 -14.89 1.55 15.02
N ARG A 80 -15.87 0.69 14.71
CA ARG A 80 -16.74 0.82 13.53
C ARG A 80 -17.49 2.14 13.56
N HIS A 81 -18.06 2.49 14.70
CA HIS A 81 -18.76 3.76 14.86
C HIS A 81 -17.78 4.94 14.67
N ALA A 82 -16.65 4.94 15.36
CA ALA A 82 -15.65 6.00 15.28
C ALA A 82 -15.10 6.18 13.86
N PHE A 83 -14.73 5.10 13.18
CA PHE A 83 -14.26 5.18 11.80
C PHE A 83 -15.36 5.57 10.81
N SER A 84 -16.59 5.09 10.98
CA SER A 84 -17.72 5.51 10.16
C SER A 84 -18.02 7.01 10.33
N THR A 85 -17.94 7.52 11.57
CA THR A 85 -18.06 8.95 11.87
C THR A 85 -16.90 9.73 11.26
N LEU A 86 -15.67 9.24 11.38
CA LEU A 86 -14.48 9.87 10.79
C LEU A 86 -14.61 10.01 9.28
N VAL A 87 -14.92 8.93 8.55
CA VAL A 87 -15.03 8.96 7.08
C VAL A 87 -16.27 9.71 6.58
N SER A 88 -17.20 10.04 7.47
CA SER A 88 -18.35 10.91 7.19
C SER A 88 -18.12 12.35 7.64
N HIS A 89 -17.05 12.60 8.40
CA HIS A 89 -16.75 13.91 8.96
C HIS A 89 -16.38 14.87 7.84
N ARG A 90 -16.94 16.09 7.86
CA ARG A 90 -16.71 17.09 6.81
C ARG A 90 -15.22 17.38 6.60
N ALA A 91 -14.46 17.53 7.69
CA ALA A 91 -13.03 17.77 7.62
C ALA A 91 -12.26 16.61 6.97
N PHE A 92 -12.78 15.38 7.03
CA PHE A 92 -12.20 14.23 6.33
C PHE A 92 -12.66 14.22 4.87
N VAL A 93 -13.97 14.32 4.59
CA VAL A 93 -14.53 14.13 3.24
C VAL A 93 -14.27 15.30 2.29
N SER A 94 -14.59 16.53 2.70
CA SER A 94 -14.58 17.69 1.80
C SER A 94 -13.31 18.51 1.89
N ASP A 95 -12.67 18.51 3.06
CA ASP A 95 -11.63 19.48 3.37
C ASP A 95 -10.24 18.85 3.62
N GLY A 96 -10.12 17.53 3.81
CA GLY A 96 -8.89 16.97 4.40
C GLY A 96 -8.37 15.63 3.91
N PHE A 97 -9.17 14.67 3.42
CA PHE A 97 -8.62 13.39 2.97
C PHE A 97 -7.70 13.58 1.76
N GLY A 98 -6.42 13.26 1.96
CA GLY A 98 -5.34 13.44 0.99
C GLY A 98 -4.80 14.87 0.90
N GLU A 99 -5.38 15.84 1.63
CA GLU A 99 -5.14 17.27 1.40
C GLU A 99 -4.45 17.96 2.56
N VAL A 100 -4.95 17.83 3.80
CA VAL A 100 -4.41 18.53 4.98
C VAL A 100 -4.39 17.65 6.21
N ALA A 101 -3.31 17.76 6.99
CA ALA A 101 -3.25 17.16 8.31
C ALA A 101 -4.19 17.88 9.27
N PHE A 102 -4.97 17.11 10.02
CA PHE A 102 -5.88 17.68 11.01
C PHE A 102 -6.01 16.78 12.22
N LYS A 103 -6.29 17.43 13.34
CA LYS A 103 -6.62 16.76 14.59
C LYS A 103 -8.13 16.65 14.70
N LEU A 104 -8.62 15.52 15.19
CA LEU A 104 -10.03 15.40 15.58
C LEU A 104 -10.25 16.09 16.93
N GLU A 105 -11.31 16.88 17.02
CA GLU A 105 -11.77 17.42 18.31
C GLU A 105 -12.32 16.30 19.22
N GLU A 106 -12.80 15.21 18.62
CA GLU A 106 -13.32 14.06 19.33
C GLU A 106 -12.21 13.28 20.05
N HIS A 107 -12.43 13.00 21.33
CA HIS A 107 -11.60 12.12 22.12
C HIS A 107 -12.20 10.71 22.14
N TRP A 108 -11.48 9.73 21.61
CA TRP A 108 -11.91 8.33 21.63
C TRP A 108 -11.55 7.67 22.96
N GLU A 109 -12.35 7.89 24.01
CA GLU A 109 -12.10 7.31 25.33
C GLU A 109 -11.95 5.78 25.30
N PHE A 110 -12.71 5.10 24.44
CA PHE A 110 -12.61 3.64 24.27
C PHE A 110 -11.26 3.18 23.69
N ALA A 111 -10.50 4.09 23.04
CA ALA A 111 -9.20 3.78 22.48
C ALA A 111 -8.08 3.82 23.55
N VAL A 112 -8.31 4.53 24.66
CA VAL A 112 -7.38 4.53 25.80
C VAL A 112 -7.34 3.14 26.42
N GLY A 113 -6.15 2.54 26.46
CA GLY A 113 -5.96 1.15 26.88
C GLY A 113 -6.44 0.10 25.86
N ALA A 114 -6.82 0.50 24.64
CA ALA A 114 -7.27 -0.45 23.62
C ALA A 114 -6.14 -1.34 23.07
N PHE A 115 -4.88 -0.97 23.24
CA PHE A 115 -3.74 -1.86 23.03
C PHE A 115 -2.60 -1.43 23.96
N THR A 116 -2.22 -2.28 24.92
CA THR A 116 -1.27 -1.93 25.99
C THR A 116 0.05 -2.69 25.88
N MET A 117 1.01 -2.40 26.77
CA MET A 117 2.25 -3.17 26.86
C MET A 117 2.02 -4.63 27.28
N GLU A 118 0.97 -4.93 28.05
CA GLU A 118 0.56 -6.30 28.36
C GLU A 118 0.06 -7.03 27.11
N ASP A 119 -0.66 -6.34 26.22
CA ASP A 119 -1.05 -6.90 24.92
C ASP A 119 0.18 -7.18 24.05
N VAL A 120 1.15 -6.25 24.02
CA VAL A 120 2.43 -6.44 23.32
C VAL A 120 3.18 -7.64 23.88
N ALA A 121 3.33 -7.76 25.20
CA ALA A 121 4.05 -8.86 25.83
C ALA A 121 3.46 -10.23 25.47
N ARG A 122 2.14 -10.29 25.32
CA ARG A 122 1.40 -11.49 24.93
C ARG A 122 1.53 -11.78 23.43
N ASP A 123 1.40 -10.77 22.58
CA ASP A 123 1.13 -10.97 21.15
C ASP A 123 2.32 -10.69 20.22
N VAL A 124 3.39 -10.03 20.68
CA VAL A 124 4.49 -9.61 19.79
C VAL A 124 5.20 -10.77 19.10
N THR A 125 5.29 -11.93 19.75
CA THR A 125 5.91 -13.15 19.21
C THR A 125 5.02 -13.89 18.20
N LEU A 126 3.78 -13.44 18.00
CA LEU A 126 2.94 -13.87 16.87
C LEU A 126 3.47 -13.31 15.54
N LEU A 127 4.20 -12.19 15.59
CA LEU A 127 4.75 -11.57 14.40
C LEU A 127 6.04 -12.28 13.99
N PRO A 128 6.22 -12.54 12.68
CA PRO A 128 7.53 -12.94 12.17
C PRO A 128 8.57 -11.86 12.52
N PRO A 129 9.83 -12.24 12.82
CA PRO A 129 10.86 -11.31 13.31
C PRO A 129 11.15 -10.14 12.37
N GLN A 130 10.93 -10.30 11.06
CA GLN A 130 11.08 -9.22 10.08
C GLN A 130 9.96 -8.16 10.14
N PHE A 131 8.85 -8.45 10.81
CA PHE A 131 7.76 -7.49 11.05
C PHE A 131 7.89 -6.78 12.40
N VAL A 132 8.94 -7.06 13.17
CA VAL A 132 9.25 -6.31 14.38
C VAL A 132 10.62 -5.69 14.18
N ALA A 133 10.71 -4.37 14.28
CA ALA A 133 11.95 -3.66 13.96
C ALA A 133 12.13 -2.40 14.81
N SER A 134 13.33 -1.84 14.81
CA SER A 134 13.57 -0.48 15.30
C SER A 134 14.42 0.30 14.30
N GLY A 135 14.25 1.62 14.27
CA GLY A 135 15.10 2.49 13.46
C GLY A 135 16.53 2.48 14.00
N MET A 136 17.51 2.25 13.12
CA MET A 136 18.93 2.24 13.43
C MET A 136 19.69 3.12 12.44
N ARG A 137 20.62 3.92 12.95
CA ARG A 137 21.56 4.66 12.10
C ARG A 137 22.61 3.70 11.54
N HIS A 138 22.75 3.65 10.23
CA HIS A 138 23.74 2.83 9.53
C HIS A 138 24.21 3.54 8.26
N GLN A 139 25.53 3.57 7.98
CA GLN A 139 26.10 4.19 6.77
C GLN A 139 25.56 5.59 6.45
N GLY A 140 25.44 6.45 7.46
CA GLY A 140 24.90 7.80 7.32
C GLY A 140 23.37 7.85 7.25
N GLY A 141 22.67 6.77 6.89
CA GLY A 141 21.22 6.72 6.80
C GLY A 141 20.52 6.10 8.01
N VAL A 142 19.20 6.02 7.96
CA VAL A 142 18.39 5.29 8.96
C VAL A 142 17.58 4.20 8.30
N TYR A 143 17.68 3.02 8.89
CA TYR A 143 17.16 1.76 8.38
C TYR A 143 16.43 1.01 9.49
N ASN A 144 15.42 0.23 9.11
CA ASN A 144 14.76 -0.66 10.04
C ASN A 144 15.65 -1.88 10.29
N GLN A 145 16.07 -2.08 11.53
CA GLN A 145 16.75 -3.30 11.96
C GLN A 145 15.70 -4.28 12.49
N PRO A 146 15.43 -5.39 11.78
CA PRO A 146 14.50 -6.40 12.25
C PRO A 146 15.06 -7.15 13.46
N PHE A 147 14.17 -7.78 14.21
CA PHE A 147 14.57 -8.69 15.29
C PHE A 147 15.08 -10.03 14.71
N ALA A 148 15.77 -10.81 15.54
CA ALA A 148 16.20 -12.16 15.18
C ALA A 148 15.08 -13.17 15.43
N ALA A 149 15.12 -14.31 14.73
CA ALA A 149 14.20 -15.41 15.02
C ALA A 149 14.33 -15.87 16.48
N GLY A 150 13.19 -16.13 17.13
CA GLY A 150 13.14 -16.52 18.54
C GLY A 150 13.23 -15.36 19.54
N PHE A 151 13.10 -14.11 19.09
CA PHE A 151 13.02 -12.96 19.99
C PHE A 151 11.82 -13.08 20.96
N SER A 152 11.97 -12.44 22.11
CA SER A 152 11.01 -12.39 23.20
C SER A 152 10.51 -10.97 23.44
N PHE A 153 9.51 -10.81 24.30
CA PHE A 153 9.11 -9.50 24.79
C PHE A 153 10.25 -8.78 25.53
N ALA A 154 11.11 -9.50 26.25
CA ALA A 154 12.24 -8.89 26.96
C ALA A 154 13.25 -8.24 25.99
N ASP A 155 13.44 -8.83 24.81
CA ASP A 155 14.27 -8.24 23.76
C ASP A 155 13.63 -6.94 23.22
N VAL A 156 12.31 -6.93 23.07
CA VAL A 156 11.54 -5.74 22.66
C VAL A 156 11.68 -4.64 23.70
N ASP A 157 11.47 -4.96 24.99
CA ASP A 157 11.59 -3.99 26.08
C ASP A 157 13.01 -3.41 26.19
N THR A 158 14.04 -4.26 26.07
CA THR A 158 15.43 -3.83 26.06
C THR A 158 15.73 -2.92 24.86
N ARG A 159 15.20 -3.23 23.66
CA ARG A 159 15.39 -2.36 22.49
C ARG A 159 14.76 -0.98 22.70
N MET A 160 13.64 -0.92 23.42
CA MET A 160 12.96 0.35 23.70
C MET A 160 13.75 1.30 24.61
N ASP A 161 14.79 0.83 25.30
CA ASP A 161 15.68 1.69 26.10
C ASP A 161 16.44 2.71 25.25
N SER A 162 16.59 2.44 23.95
CA SER A 162 17.41 3.27 23.04
C SER A 162 16.71 3.64 21.74
N ALA A 163 15.56 3.04 21.42
CA ALA A 163 14.88 3.25 20.15
C ALA A 163 13.37 3.05 20.27
N THR A 164 12.63 3.51 19.26
CA THR A 164 11.24 3.07 19.07
C THR A 164 11.22 1.72 18.39
N VAL A 165 10.42 0.79 18.92
CA VAL A 165 10.11 -0.47 18.25
C VAL A 165 8.81 -0.32 17.48
N VAL A 166 8.75 -0.86 16.27
CA VAL A 166 7.55 -0.93 15.44
C VAL A 166 7.17 -2.39 15.20
N MET A 167 5.89 -2.69 15.39
CA MET A 167 5.23 -3.91 14.92
C MET A 167 4.54 -3.58 13.59
N LEU A 168 5.19 -3.95 12.50
CA LEU A 168 4.75 -3.70 11.13
C LEU A 168 3.57 -4.61 10.79
N ASN A 169 2.54 -4.06 10.15
CA ASN A 169 1.37 -4.79 9.64
C ASN A 169 0.73 -5.73 10.67
N ALA A 170 0.75 -5.33 11.95
CA ALA A 170 0.26 -6.10 13.07
C ALA A 170 -1.25 -6.42 12.96
N GLY A 171 -2.01 -5.60 12.22
CA GLY A 171 -3.41 -5.84 11.89
C GLY A 171 -3.69 -7.13 11.11
N PHE A 172 -2.69 -7.77 10.50
CA PHE A 172 -2.89 -9.07 9.83
C PHE A 172 -2.64 -10.29 10.72
N LEU A 173 -2.08 -10.10 11.92
CA LEU A 173 -1.57 -11.19 12.76
C LEU A 173 -2.11 -11.16 14.19
N VAL A 174 -2.31 -9.96 14.73
CA VAL A 174 -2.75 -9.76 16.10
C VAL A 174 -4.27 -9.60 16.12
N PRO A 175 -5.05 -10.51 16.73
CA PRO A 175 -6.51 -10.54 16.58
C PRO A 175 -7.20 -9.23 17.01
N LYS A 176 -6.76 -8.63 18.12
CA LYS A 176 -7.28 -7.36 18.62
C LYS A 176 -7.11 -6.25 17.56
N LEU A 177 -5.93 -6.17 16.94
CA LEU A 177 -5.62 -5.19 15.91
C LEU A 177 -6.31 -5.50 14.58
N ALA A 178 -6.48 -6.77 14.23
CA ALA A 178 -7.21 -7.19 13.04
C ALA A 178 -8.65 -6.72 13.05
N SER A 179 -9.30 -6.72 14.22
CA SER A 179 -10.66 -6.19 14.37
C SER A 179 -10.74 -4.67 14.12
N ILE A 180 -9.69 -3.93 14.49
CA ILE A 180 -9.58 -2.49 14.25
C ILE A 180 -9.33 -2.24 12.75
N SER A 181 -8.41 -2.99 12.14
CA SER A 181 -8.16 -2.90 10.69
C SER A 181 -9.40 -3.22 9.87
N LEU A 182 -10.17 -4.24 10.26
CA LEU A 182 -11.42 -4.59 9.59
C LEU A 182 -12.46 -3.48 9.72
N ALA A 183 -12.60 -2.87 10.90
CA ALA A 183 -13.52 -1.74 11.10
C ALA A 183 -13.18 -0.54 10.20
N MET A 184 -11.90 -0.21 10.04
CA MET A 184 -11.47 0.86 9.14
C MET A 184 -11.63 0.47 7.66
N LEU A 185 -11.40 -0.81 7.32
CA LEU A 185 -11.59 -1.30 5.95
C LEU A 185 -13.07 -1.21 5.55
N GLU A 186 -13.97 -1.62 6.44
CA GLU A 186 -15.42 -1.51 6.25
C GLU A 186 -15.87 -0.05 6.10
N ALA A 187 -15.30 0.87 6.90
CA ALA A 187 -15.64 2.29 6.85
C ALA A 187 -15.15 2.98 5.57
N THR A 188 -13.91 2.72 5.17
CA THR A 188 -13.28 3.42 4.02
C THR A 188 -13.56 2.74 2.69
N GLY A 189 -13.82 1.43 2.68
CA GLY A 189 -13.74 0.63 1.47
C GLY A 189 -12.36 0.72 0.81
N LEU A 190 -11.29 0.94 1.57
CA LEU A 190 -9.92 1.02 1.06
C LEU A 190 -9.02 0.00 1.78
N PRO A 191 -7.93 -0.44 1.16
CA PRO A 191 -7.01 -1.37 1.80
C PRO A 191 -6.37 -0.72 3.04
N ILE A 192 -6.28 -1.46 4.14
CA ILE A 192 -5.83 -0.98 5.45
C ILE A 192 -4.59 -1.70 5.93
N TRP A 193 -3.60 -0.92 6.35
CA TRP A 193 -2.44 -1.38 7.09
C TRP A 193 -2.49 -0.83 8.52
N LEU A 194 -1.93 -1.58 9.46
CA LEU A 194 -1.89 -1.15 10.86
C LEU A 194 -0.54 -1.50 11.46
N ASN A 195 0.20 -0.46 11.82
CA ASN A 195 1.45 -0.56 12.58
C ASN A 195 1.21 -0.17 14.04
N VAL A 196 2.00 -0.76 14.94
CA VAL A 196 2.06 -0.34 16.36
C VAL A 196 3.45 0.18 16.67
N TYR A 197 3.53 1.33 17.31
CA TYR A 197 4.80 1.93 17.71
C TYR A 197 4.91 2.00 19.23
N LEU A 198 6.07 1.57 19.72
CA LEU A 198 6.37 1.37 21.13
C LEU A 198 7.60 2.21 21.50
N SER A 199 7.44 3.12 22.46
CA SER A 199 8.51 4.01 22.91
C SER A 199 8.48 4.16 24.43
N LYS A 200 9.62 4.01 25.11
CA LYS A 200 9.74 4.42 26.51
C LYS A 200 9.64 5.96 26.63
N PRO A 201 9.26 6.50 27.81
CA PRO A 201 9.34 7.93 28.07
C PRO A 201 10.78 8.45 27.93
N GLY A 202 10.92 9.73 27.57
CA GLY A 202 12.22 10.41 27.56
C GLY A 202 13.06 10.27 26.28
N LEU A 203 12.54 9.68 25.20
CA LEU A 203 13.23 9.62 23.91
C LEU A 203 13.17 10.98 23.21
N ALA A 204 14.34 11.59 22.98
CA ALA A 204 14.49 12.86 22.26
C ALA A 204 14.00 12.83 20.81
N THR A 205 14.01 11.65 20.20
CA THR A 205 13.43 11.40 18.89
C THR A 205 12.97 9.96 18.89
N SER A 206 11.64 9.74 18.89
CA SER A 206 11.07 8.40 18.79
C SER A 206 11.04 7.94 17.34
N THR A 207 10.51 8.77 16.45
CA THR A 207 10.57 8.55 15.00
C THR A 207 11.16 9.78 14.38
N GLN A 208 12.23 9.61 13.62
CA GLN A 208 12.87 10.71 12.91
C GLN A 208 11.91 11.37 11.92
N LEU A 209 12.34 12.51 11.42
CA LEU A 209 11.60 13.23 10.42
C LEU A 209 11.53 12.48 9.08
N HIS A 210 10.33 12.15 8.64
CA HIS A 210 10.09 11.38 7.41
C HIS A 210 8.70 11.64 6.84
N THR A 211 8.44 11.11 5.64
CA THR A 211 7.11 11.03 5.04
C THR A 211 6.71 9.57 4.82
N ASP A 212 5.41 9.32 4.80
CA ASP A 212 4.85 8.02 4.44
C ASP A 212 4.09 8.06 3.13
N ALA A 213 3.98 6.89 2.50
CA ALA A 213 3.24 6.69 1.26
C ALA A 213 1.73 6.48 1.48
N GLN A 214 1.31 6.45 2.74
CA GLN A 214 -0.04 6.12 3.16
C GLN A 214 -0.63 7.36 3.84
N ASP A 215 -1.93 7.54 3.66
CA ASP A 215 -2.71 8.39 4.55
C ASP A 215 -2.85 7.68 5.89
N VAL A 216 -2.57 8.32 7.01
CA VAL A 216 -2.56 7.65 8.32
C VAL A 216 -3.49 8.32 9.32
N VAL A 217 -4.20 7.48 10.08
CA VAL A 217 -4.93 7.87 11.29
C VAL A 217 -4.16 7.32 12.48
N LEU A 218 -3.72 8.22 13.34
CA LEU A 218 -2.95 7.91 14.54
C LEU A 218 -3.87 7.86 15.74
N VAL A 219 -3.76 6.80 16.53
CA VAL A 219 -4.57 6.63 17.75
C VAL A 219 -3.66 6.29 18.92
N GLN A 220 -3.58 7.18 19.91
CA GLN A 220 -2.79 6.96 21.12
C GLN A 220 -3.54 6.04 22.09
N CYS A 221 -2.93 4.92 22.48
CA CYS A 221 -3.54 3.93 23.37
C CYS A 221 -3.05 4.06 24.83
N THR A 222 -1.75 4.18 25.05
CA THR A 222 -1.14 4.34 26.39
C THR A 222 0.00 5.31 26.34
N GLY A 223 0.36 5.91 27.47
CA GLY A 223 1.45 6.88 27.53
C GLY A 223 1.18 8.12 26.68
N ARG A 224 2.25 8.84 26.33
CA ARG A 224 2.14 10.07 25.52
C ARG A 224 3.25 10.17 24.49
N LYS A 225 2.93 10.82 23.37
CA LYS A 225 3.87 11.11 22.29
C LYS A 225 3.59 12.50 21.74
N ARG A 226 4.63 13.32 21.62
CA ARG A 226 4.52 14.60 20.95
C ARG A 226 4.69 14.38 19.45
N TRP A 227 3.72 14.85 18.67
CA TRP A 227 3.76 14.82 17.21
C TRP A 227 4.08 16.21 16.68
N ARG A 228 4.86 16.26 15.61
CA ARG A 228 5.05 17.46 14.81
C ARG A 228 4.86 17.08 13.36
N VAL A 229 3.95 17.77 12.68
CA VAL A 229 3.54 17.48 11.31
C VAL A 229 3.68 18.76 10.52
N TYR A 230 4.42 18.68 9.43
CA TYR A 230 4.81 19.82 8.62
C TYR A 230 4.10 19.75 7.27
N ARG A 231 3.95 20.91 6.63
CA ARG A 231 3.49 20.96 5.24
C ARG A 231 4.56 20.37 4.31
N PRO A 232 4.19 19.54 3.32
CA PRO A 232 5.12 19.08 2.30
C PRO A 232 5.79 20.27 1.56
N PRO A 233 7.09 20.19 1.23
CA PRO A 233 7.72 21.21 0.42
C PRO A 233 7.08 21.25 -0.98
N PRO A 234 7.03 22.42 -1.66
CA PRO A 234 6.58 22.49 -3.04
C PRO A 234 7.37 21.51 -3.94
N PRO A 235 6.74 20.81 -4.90
CA PRO A 235 7.39 19.79 -5.72
C PRO A 235 8.69 20.24 -6.40
N GLY A 236 8.77 21.51 -6.80
CA GLY A 236 9.96 22.08 -7.45
C GLY A 236 11.20 22.20 -6.55
N LYS A 237 11.09 22.04 -5.22
CA LYS A 237 12.24 22.09 -4.32
C LYS A 237 13.05 20.79 -4.30
N THR A 238 12.41 19.64 -4.54
CA THR A 238 13.06 18.32 -4.52
C THR A 238 12.54 17.43 -5.67
N PRO A 239 12.72 17.85 -6.93
CA PRO A 239 12.07 17.19 -8.08
C PRO A 239 12.56 15.77 -8.35
N SER A 240 13.76 15.41 -7.87
CA SER A 240 14.36 14.09 -8.06
C SER A 240 14.10 13.09 -6.92
N LEU A 241 13.39 13.51 -5.87
CA LEU A 241 13.12 12.68 -4.70
C LEU A 241 11.64 12.31 -4.63
N ASP A 242 11.36 11.08 -4.22
CA ASP A 242 9.99 10.61 -4.02
C ASP A 242 9.37 11.30 -2.79
N PRO A 243 8.33 12.15 -2.96
CA PRO A 243 7.69 12.84 -1.85
C PRO A 243 7.02 11.90 -0.84
N PHE A 244 6.78 10.63 -1.19
CA PHE A 244 6.15 9.62 -0.33
C PHE A 244 7.15 8.77 0.46
N ALA A 245 8.45 8.93 0.21
CA ALA A 245 9.51 8.14 0.84
C ALA A 245 10.68 9.00 1.36
N ARG A 246 10.41 10.25 1.73
CA ARG A 246 11.39 11.19 2.26
C ARG A 246 11.83 10.83 3.69
N GLY A 247 13.05 11.22 4.05
CA GLY A 247 13.58 11.04 5.41
C GLY A 247 13.97 9.59 5.73
N LYS A 248 14.22 8.78 4.69
CA LYS A 248 14.53 7.34 4.78
C LYS A 248 15.86 7.06 4.08
N GLY A 249 16.59 6.04 4.52
CA GLY A 249 17.92 5.75 3.99
C GLY A 249 18.84 6.96 4.16
N THR A 250 19.50 7.39 3.08
CA THR A 250 20.41 8.55 3.06
C THR A 250 19.73 9.88 2.73
N ASP A 251 18.41 9.92 2.54
CA ASP A 251 17.68 11.18 2.34
C ASP A 251 17.42 11.81 3.71
N HIS A 252 18.17 12.87 4.01
CA HIS A 252 18.04 13.62 5.25
C HIS A 252 17.13 14.81 5.05
N MET A 253 16.14 14.92 5.94
CA MET A 253 15.26 16.06 6.00
C MET A 253 15.67 16.97 7.16
N GLU A 254 15.63 18.27 6.92
CA GLU A 254 15.81 19.32 7.93
C GLU A 254 14.57 20.22 7.88
N PHE A 255 14.03 20.63 9.03
CA PHE A 255 12.91 21.58 9.08
C PHE A 255 13.22 22.80 9.93
N VAL A 256 12.54 23.87 9.54
CA VAL A 256 12.41 25.14 10.25
C VAL A 256 11.05 25.13 10.96
N GLU A 257 11.00 25.70 12.15
CA GLU A 257 9.96 25.53 13.18
C GLU A 257 8.65 26.25 12.85
N GLU A 258 7.99 25.85 11.76
CA GLU A 258 6.69 26.38 11.34
C GLU A 258 5.73 25.20 11.17
N ASP A 259 4.70 25.17 12.02
CA ASP A 259 3.58 24.21 12.14
C ASP A 259 3.84 22.94 12.99
N LEU A 260 3.25 22.94 14.19
CA LEU A 260 3.25 21.87 15.18
C LEU A 260 1.81 21.49 15.51
N LEU A 261 1.38 20.26 15.20
CA LEU A 261 0.05 19.73 15.53
C LEU A 261 0.17 18.62 16.58
N ILE A 262 -0.51 18.76 17.73
CA ILE A 262 -0.43 17.82 18.87
C ILE A 262 -1.83 17.30 19.30
N ASP A 263 -1.91 15.97 19.47
CA ASP A 263 -2.69 15.17 20.46
C ASP A 263 -3.71 14.12 19.93
N THR A 264 -3.98 13.13 20.78
CA THR A 264 -4.88 11.94 20.79
C THR A 264 -5.26 11.23 19.49
N VAL A 265 -5.96 11.90 18.57
CA VAL A 265 -6.30 11.33 17.25
C VAL A 265 -5.95 12.33 16.16
N LEU A 266 -5.00 11.93 15.31
CA LEU A 266 -4.37 12.78 14.32
C LEU A 266 -4.42 12.11 12.96
N TYR A 267 -4.99 12.79 11.97
CA TYR A 267 -4.91 12.39 10.57
C TYR A 267 -3.74 13.11 9.90
N ILE A 268 -2.91 12.34 9.18
CA ILE A 268 -1.78 12.85 8.40
C ILE A 268 -1.90 12.30 6.97
N PRO A 269 -2.02 13.18 5.95
CA PRO A 269 -2.06 12.74 4.57
C PRO A 269 -0.73 12.13 4.11
N ALA A 270 -0.79 11.28 3.09
CA ALA A 270 0.42 10.76 2.45
C ALA A 270 1.36 11.90 2.00
N GLY A 271 2.66 11.73 2.23
CA GLY A 271 3.68 12.73 1.86
C GLY A 271 3.86 13.89 2.84
N TYR A 272 3.09 13.96 3.93
CA TYR A 272 3.28 14.97 4.99
C TYR A 272 4.46 14.61 5.88
N PRO A 273 5.49 15.47 5.94
CA PRO A 273 6.64 15.23 6.81
C PRO A 273 6.23 15.29 8.27
N HIS A 274 6.71 14.35 9.08
CA HIS A 274 6.40 14.33 10.49
C HIS A 274 7.50 13.67 11.32
N THR A 275 7.58 14.04 12.59
CA THR A 275 8.53 13.53 13.58
C THR A 275 7.85 13.40 14.93
N THR A 276 8.39 12.53 15.79
CA THR A 276 7.84 12.32 17.12
C THR A 276 8.93 12.24 18.18
N ASP A 277 8.55 12.55 19.42
CA ASP A 277 9.37 12.30 20.61
C ASP A 277 8.50 11.98 21.83
N THR A 278 9.16 11.48 22.88
CA THR A 278 8.55 11.26 24.21
C THR A 278 9.24 12.12 25.27
N LEU A 279 9.91 13.22 24.87
CA LEU A 279 10.41 14.27 25.76
C LEU A 279 9.26 15.22 26.09
N LEU A 280 8.41 14.78 27.00
CA LEU A 280 7.47 15.66 27.65
C LEU A 280 8.23 16.22 28.83
N GLU A 281 8.39 17.56 28.87
CA GLU A 281 8.96 18.26 30.04
C GLU A 281 8.33 17.69 31.31
N PRO A 282 9.06 17.61 32.44
CA PRO A 282 8.61 16.86 33.60
C PRO A 282 7.27 17.39 34.08
N VAL A 283 6.21 16.71 33.66
CA VAL A 283 4.89 16.81 34.24
C VAL A 283 4.86 15.68 35.27
N GLU A 284 4.40 15.96 36.49
CA GLU A 284 4.02 14.95 37.48
C GLU A 284 2.78 14.16 37.02
N ASP A 285 2.72 13.84 35.73
CA ASP A 285 1.63 13.17 35.06
C ASP A 285 1.99 11.69 34.94
N GLU A 286 1.26 10.86 35.69
CA GLU A 286 1.43 9.41 35.68
C GLU A 286 1.32 8.84 34.25
N VAL A 287 0.53 9.44 33.36
CA VAL A 287 0.40 9.01 31.96
C VAL A 287 1.69 9.28 31.19
N ALA A 288 2.36 10.41 31.41
CA ALA A 288 3.62 10.74 30.74
C ALA A 288 4.77 9.81 31.17
N SER A 289 4.67 9.17 32.34
CA SER A 289 5.64 8.20 32.84
C SER A 289 5.45 6.78 32.28
N GLN A 290 4.34 6.51 31.58
CA GLN A 290 4.06 5.21 30.98
C GLN A 290 4.68 5.09 29.57
N PRO A 291 5.08 3.88 29.15
CA PRO A 291 5.43 3.62 27.76
C PRO A 291 4.34 4.08 26.79
N SER A 292 4.74 4.81 25.76
CA SER A 292 3.86 5.23 24.69
C SER A 292 3.59 4.07 23.74
N VAL A 293 2.32 3.70 23.62
CA VAL A 293 1.80 2.79 22.58
C VAL A 293 0.81 3.56 21.73
N HIS A 294 1.06 3.63 20.42
CA HIS A 294 0.07 4.15 19.47
C HIS A 294 -0.10 3.22 18.27
N LEU A 295 -1.30 3.29 17.70
CA LEU A 295 -1.66 2.64 16.46
C LEU A 295 -1.53 3.65 15.32
N THR A 296 -0.90 3.23 14.23
CA THR A 296 -0.90 3.96 12.95
C THR A 296 -1.73 3.14 11.99
N VAL A 297 -2.96 3.59 11.74
CA VAL A 297 -3.89 2.96 10.81
C VAL A 297 -3.73 3.63 9.44
N GLY A 298 -3.01 2.97 8.55
CA GLY A 298 -2.76 3.42 7.19
C GLY A 298 -3.90 3.05 6.23
N VAL A 299 -4.32 4.02 5.43
CA VAL A 299 -5.28 3.87 4.32
C VAL A 299 -4.49 3.88 3.03
N ASP A 300 -4.48 2.75 2.32
CA ASP A 300 -3.56 2.50 1.22
C ASP A 300 -4.20 2.74 -0.14
N SER A 301 -4.05 3.96 -0.65
CA SER A 301 -4.33 4.25 -2.05
C SER A 301 -3.08 4.08 -2.94
N HIS A 302 -1.90 4.47 -2.44
CA HIS A 302 -0.69 4.55 -3.25
C HIS A 302 -0.02 3.19 -3.47
N ILE A 303 0.19 2.42 -2.39
CA ILE A 303 0.91 1.13 -2.43
C ILE A 303 0.26 0.14 -3.40
N TRP A 304 -1.07 0.15 -3.48
CA TRP A 304 -1.86 -0.76 -4.32
C TRP A 304 -2.22 -0.19 -5.69
N SER A 305 -1.63 0.94 -6.11
CA SER A 305 -1.95 1.58 -7.40
C SER A 305 -3.43 1.99 -7.55
N LEU A 306 -4.08 2.41 -6.47
CA LEU A 306 -5.52 2.71 -6.40
C LEU A 306 -5.82 4.21 -6.46
N SER A 307 -4.90 5.01 -6.97
CA SER A 307 -5.07 6.47 -7.09
C SER A 307 -5.28 6.90 -8.54
N TYR A 308 -5.85 8.09 -8.74
CA TYR A 308 -5.99 8.68 -10.08
C TYR A 308 -4.65 8.89 -10.79
N ALA A 309 -3.58 9.13 -10.04
CA ALA A 309 -2.24 9.22 -10.59
C ALA A 309 -1.79 7.88 -11.22
N HIS A 310 -2.05 6.77 -10.52
CA HIS A 310 -1.75 5.43 -11.04
C HIS A 310 -2.65 5.05 -12.21
N LEU A 311 -3.95 5.36 -12.16
CA LEU A 311 -4.85 5.15 -13.30
C LEU A 311 -4.32 5.85 -14.56
N ARG A 312 -3.91 7.13 -14.44
CA ARG A 312 -3.28 7.87 -15.53
C ARG A 312 -2.00 7.19 -16.00
N GLN A 313 -1.12 6.80 -15.08
CA GLN A 313 0.15 6.14 -15.39
C GLN A 313 -0.10 4.87 -16.21
N HIS A 314 -1.01 4.01 -15.76
CA HIS A 314 -1.36 2.77 -16.45
C HIS A 314 -1.97 3.01 -17.83
N ALA A 315 -2.84 4.01 -17.97
CA ALA A 315 -3.42 4.36 -19.27
C ALA A 315 -2.36 4.87 -20.26
N LEU A 316 -1.42 5.70 -19.80
CA LEU A 316 -0.32 6.20 -20.63
C LEU A 316 0.63 5.07 -21.06
N THR A 317 1.08 4.24 -20.11
CA THR A 317 1.93 3.08 -20.42
C THR A 317 1.27 2.18 -21.46
N ARG A 318 -0.02 1.89 -21.30
CA ARG A 318 -0.78 1.03 -22.22
C ARG A 318 -0.93 1.63 -23.61
N ALA A 319 -1.07 2.95 -23.70
CA ALA A 319 -1.09 3.68 -24.97
C ALA A 319 0.31 3.85 -25.59
N GLY A 320 1.36 3.22 -25.03
CA GLY A 320 2.75 3.35 -25.47
C GLY A 320 3.31 4.75 -25.25
N GLN A 321 2.75 5.50 -24.29
CA GLN A 321 3.16 6.86 -23.98
C GLN A 321 4.07 6.90 -22.75
N PRO A 322 4.98 7.90 -22.67
CA PRO A 322 5.71 8.16 -21.44
C PRO A 322 4.74 8.45 -20.29
N ALA A 323 4.90 7.73 -19.18
CA ALA A 323 4.04 7.89 -18.02
C ALA A 323 4.55 8.98 -17.04
N ALA A 324 5.86 9.28 -17.14
CA ALA A 324 6.51 10.40 -16.47
C ALA A 324 6.30 11.72 -17.23
N LEU A 325 6.36 12.83 -16.50
CA LEU A 325 6.45 14.15 -17.13
C LEU A 325 7.81 14.35 -17.79
N SER A 326 7.88 15.26 -18.75
CA SER A 326 9.12 15.59 -19.47
C SER A 326 10.24 16.14 -18.55
N ASP A 327 9.88 16.62 -17.35
CA ASP A 327 10.77 17.07 -16.29
C ASP A 327 10.90 16.06 -15.12
N GLY A 328 10.21 14.92 -15.18
CA GLY A 328 10.22 13.89 -14.14
C GLY A 328 9.30 14.15 -12.93
N ALA A 329 8.53 15.24 -12.89
CA ALA A 329 7.71 15.59 -11.73
C ALA A 329 6.38 14.80 -11.62
N PRO A 330 5.81 14.62 -10.41
CA PRO A 330 4.49 14.02 -10.23
C PRO A 330 3.37 15.03 -10.53
N ALA A 331 2.43 14.64 -11.40
CA ALA A 331 1.36 15.50 -11.88
C ALA A 331 0.13 15.44 -10.96
N THR A 332 0.13 16.08 -9.78
CA THR A 332 -0.97 15.95 -8.79
C THR A 332 -1.94 17.14 -8.67
N ALA A 333 -1.65 18.34 -9.20
CA ALA A 333 -2.39 19.58 -8.83
C ALA A 333 -3.35 20.24 -9.86
N THR A 334 -3.56 19.69 -11.06
CA THR A 334 -4.48 20.28 -12.09
C THR A 334 -5.49 19.26 -12.61
N SER A 335 -6.53 19.61 -13.38
CA SER A 335 -7.43 18.56 -13.93
C SER A 335 -6.66 17.58 -14.84
N LEU A 336 -7.11 16.32 -15.02
CA LEU A 336 -6.42 15.35 -15.88
C LEU A 336 -6.20 15.90 -17.31
N ALA A 337 -7.18 16.64 -17.83
CA ALA A 337 -7.11 17.28 -19.14
C ALA A 337 -6.08 18.42 -19.17
N GLU A 338 -6.06 19.32 -18.17
CA GLU A 338 -5.06 20.38 -18.08
C GLU A 338 -3.65 19.83 -17.87
N ARG A 339 -3.49 18.77 -17.07
CA ARG A 339 -2.22 18.06 -16.89
C ARG A 339 -1.71 17.52 -18.22
N LEU A 340 -2.55 16.79 -18.97
CA LEU A 340 -2.14 16.24 -20.27
C LEU A 340 -1.76 17.35 -21.26
N LEU A 341 -2.51 18.45 -21.30
CA LEU A 341 -2.21 19.61 -22.13
C LEU A 341 -0.93 20.35 -21.70
N GLN A 342 -0.64 20.48 -20.41
CA GLN A 342 0.57 21.13 -19.91
C GLN A 342 1.82 20.30 -20.17
N CYS A 343 1.73 18.98 -20.09
CA CYS A 343 2.89 18.10 -20.21
C CYS A 343 3.32 17.88 -21.66
N GLU A 344 2.39 17.90 -22.62
CA GLU A 344 2.69 17.81 -24.06
C GLU A 344 1.70 18.63 -24.92
N PRO A 345 1.73 19.98 -24.84
CA PRO A 345 0.75 20.86 -25.49
C PRO A 345 0.68 20.71 -27.00
N VAL A 346 1.80 20.36 -27.64
CA VAL A 346 1.88 20.14 -29.09
C VAL A 346 1.20 18.84 -29.53
N ARG A 347 1.12 17.84 -28.64
CA ARG A 347 0.60 16.50 -28.96
C ARG A 347 -0.89 16.38 -28.67
N TRP A 348 -1.34 17.01 -27.59
CA TRP A 348 -2.73 16.99 -27.13
C TRP A 348 -3.50 18.27 -27.48
N GLY A 349 -2.84 19.24 -28.12
CA GLY A 349 -3.44 20.50 -28.55
C GLY A 349 -4.66 20.28 -29.44
N GLY A 350 -5.79 20.86 -29.04
CA GLY A 350 -7.06 20.78 -29.76
C GLY A 350 -7.88 19.51 -29.53
N ALA A 351 -7.37 18.53 -28.78
CA ALA A 351 -8.16 17.35 -28.41
C ALA A 351 -9.13 17.69 -27.26
N THR A 352 -10.38 17.29 -27.40
CA THR A 352 -11.38 17.32 -26.34
C THR A 352 -11.07 16.29 -25.25
N ALA A 353 -11.63 16.46 -24.06
CA ALA A 353 -11.50 15.48 -22.97
C ALA A 353 -12.00 14.08 -23.39
N ALA A 354 -13.08 14.00 -24.18
CA ALA A 354 -13.62 12.75 -24.68
C ALA A 354 -12.67 12.05 -25.67
N GLU A 355 -12.03 12.82 -26.56
CA GLU A 355 -11.04 12.26 -27.50
C GLU A 355 -9.80 11.76 -26.77
N LEU A 356 -9.34 12.47 -25.74
CA LEU A 356 -8.25 12.01 -24.88
C LEU A 356 -8.64 10.72 -24.15
N ALA A 357 -9.84 10.68 -23.56
CA ALA A 357 -10.33 9.50 -22.86
C ALA A 357 -10.44 8.28 -23.78
N ALA A 358 -10.91 8.47 -25.01
CA ALA A 358 -10.99 7.41 -26.01
C ALA A 358 -9.60 6.94 -26.46
N ARG A 359 -8.69 7.86 -26.79
CA ARG A 359 -7.32 7.55 -27.24
C ARG A 359 -6.50 6.84 -26.18
N LEU A 360 -6.65 7.23 -24.92
CA LEU A 360 -5.96 6.60 -23.79
C LEU A 360 -6.67 5.35 -23.28
N GLY A 361 -7.85 5.02 -23.82
CA GLY A 361 -8.65 3.89 -23.34
C GLY A 361 -9.02 4.00 -21.86
N LEU A 362 -9.28 5.22 -21.36
CA LEU A 362 -9.45 5.49 -19.92
C LEU A 362 -10.57 4.65 -19.29
N VAL A 363 -11.66 4.39 -20.02
CA VAL A 363 -12.75 3.53 -19.53
C VAL A 363 -12.27 2.10 -19.29
N GLY A 364 -11.46 1.55 -20.19
CA GLY A 364 -10.87 0.21 -20.03
C GLY A 364 -9.87 0.18 -18.88
N ALA A 365 -9.06 1.22 -18.74
CA ALA A 365 -8.12 1.36 -17.63
C ALA A 365 -8.84 1.47 -16.28
N ALA A 366 -9.89 2.29 -16.19
CA ALA A 366 -10.68 2.45 -14.98
C ALA A 366 -11.33 1.13 -14.56
N ARG A 367 -11.91 0.37 -15.49
CA ARG A 367 -12.46 -0.97 -15.20
C ARG A 367 -11.40 -1.94 -14.69
N ARG A 368 -10.20 -1.93 -15.26
CA ARG A 368 -9.13 -2.84 -14.81
C ARG A 368 -8.59 -2.43 -13.44
N VAL A 369 -8.46 -1.14 -13.15
CA VAL A 369 -8.11 -0.65 -11.82
C VAL A 369 -9.20 -1.01 -10.80
N LEU A 370 -10.48 -0.93 -11.17
CA LEU A 370 -11.59 -1.35 -10.30
C LEU A 370 -11.57 -2.87 -10.01
N GLN A 371 -11.29 -3.70 -11.01
CA GLN A 371 -11.12 -5.15 -10.78
C GLN A 371 -9.94 -5.46 -9.86
N HIS A 372 -8.83 -4.72 -10.01
CA HIS A 372 -7.68 -4.84 -9.12
C HIS A 372 -8.03 -4.41 -7.70
N TYR A 373 -8.73 -3.28 -7.55
CA TYR A 373 -9.27 -2.80 -6.28
C TYR A 373 -10.13 -3.86 -5.57
N GLU A 374 -11.12 -4.44 -6.27
CA GLU A 374 -11.99 -5.49 -5.72
C GLU A 374 -11.18 -6.71 -5.26
N ALA A 375 -10.17 -7.12 -6.04
CA ALA A 375 -9.30 -8.24 -5.69
C ALA A 375 -8.46 -7.96 -4.44
N VAL A 376 -7.85 -6.77 -4.35
CA VAL A 376 -7.07 -6.36 -3.18
C VAL A 376 -7.94 -6.31 -1.93
N LEU A 377 -9.13 -5.69 -2.01
CA LEU A 377 -10.06 -5.63 -0.88
C LEU A 377 -10.53 -7.01 -0.44
N ALA A 378 -10.87 -7.88 -1.39
CA ALA A 378 -11.32 -9.24 -1.08
C ALA A 378 -10.23 -10.05 -0.39
N GLU A 379 -8.96 -9.88 -0.76
CA GLU A 379 -7.82 -10.54 -0.11
C GLU A 379 -7.56 -9.97 1.29
N GLN A 380 -7.51 -8.65 1.45
CA GLN A 380 -7.30 -8.05 2.78
C GLN A 380 -8.43 -8.36 3.76
N THR A 381 -9.68 -8.30 3.29
CA THR A 381 -10.85 -8.68 4.10
C THR A 381 -10.71 -10.14 4.58
N ARG A 382 -10.28 -11.06 3.71
CA ARG A 382 -10.01 -12.45 4.10
C ARG A 382 -8.89 -12.56 5.13
N MET A 383 -7.79 -11.83 4.96
CA MET A 383 -6.69 -11.81 5.93
C MET A 383 -7.16 -11.33 7.31
N GLN A 384 -7.89 -10.22 7.37
CA GLN A 384 -8.36 -9.63 8.63
C GLN A 384 -9.47 -10.46 9.28
N LEU A 385 -10.38 -11.05 8.51
CA LEU A 385 -11.37 -11.99 9.05
C LEU A 385 -10.70 -13.24 9.64
N ARG A 386 -9.68 -13.80 8.98
CA ARG A 386 -8.91 -14.95 9.52
C ARG A 386 -8.17 -14.58 10.80
N ALA A 387 -7.56 -13.40 10.85
CA ALA A 387 -6.78 -12.94 12.00
C ALA A 387 -7.66 -12.54 13.20
N SER A 388 -8.77 -11.83 12.95
CA SER A 388 -9.77 -11.47 13.97
C SER A 388 -10.56 -12.68 14.45
N GLY A 389 -10.61 -13.74 13.64
CA GLY A 389 -11.07 -15.05 14.04
C GLY A 389 -12.36 -15.55 13.40
N GLY A 390 -12.98 -14.77 12.51
CA GLY A 390 -13.99 -15.23 11.54
C GLY A 390 -15.16 -16.09 12.06
N GLY A 391 -15.38 -16.14 13.38
CA GLY A 391 -16.30 -17.05 14.04
C GLY A 391 -15.92 -17.22 15.52
N GLU A 392 -16.93 -17.35 16.38
CA GLU A 392 -16.87 -17.46 17.85
C GLU A 392 -15.80 -18.46 18.39
N THR A 393 -15.36 -19.39 17.55
CA THR A 393 -14.37 -20.44 17.83
C THR A 393 -12.92 -19.94 17.89
N TYR A 394 -12.53 -18.90 17.15
CA TYR A 394 -11.13 -18.48 17.10
C TYR A 394 -10.76 -17.60 18.30
N LEU A 395 -11.62 -16.70 18.79
CA LEU A 395 -11.33 -15.93 20.00
C LEU A 395 -11.30 -16.83 21.25
N ARG A 396 -12.21 -17.81 21.35
CA ARG A 396 -12.17 -18.81 22.44
C ARG A 396 -10.95 -19.75 22.38
N SER A 397 -10.45 -20.10 21.20
CA SER A 397 -9.25 -20.96 21.09
C SER A 397 -7.93 -20.19 21.07
N ALA A 398 -7.88 -18.98 20.52
CA ALA A 398 -6.68 -18.14 20.47
C ALA A 398 -6.33 -17.52 21.83
N TYR A 399 -7.34 -17.26 22.68
CA TYR A 399 -7.14 -16.73 24.03
C TYR A 399 -7.35 -17.78 25.14
N GLY A 400 -7.80 -19.00 24.79
CA GLY A 400 -8.07 -20.10 25.72
C GLY A 400 -6.92 -21.10 25.92
N GLY A 401 -5.81 -20.97 25.19
CA GLY A 401 -4.63 -21.83 25.36
C GLY A 401 -3.44 -21.41 24.49
N ALA A 402 -2.22 -21.79 24.89
CA ALA A 402 -1.02 -21.57 24.09
C ALA A 402 -1.17 -22.26 22.72
N LYS A 403 -1.12 -21.48 21.63
CA LYS A 403 -1.12 -22.05 20.28
C LYS A 403 0.12 -22.92 20.11
N SER A 404 -0.03 -24.10 19.53
CA SER A 404 1.12 -24.90 19.14
C SER A 404 1.94 -24.16 18.08
N GLU A 405 3.26 -24.34 18.09
CA GLU A 405 4.17 -23.77 17.08
C GLU A 405 3.69 -24.08 15.65
N ALA A 406 3.16 -25.29 15.43
CA ALA A 406 2.60 -25.71 14.15
C ALA A 406 1.40 -24.84 13.71
N SER A 407 0.54 -24.43 14.64
CA SER A 407 -0.62 -23.58 14.34
C SER A 407 -0.21 -22.16 13.97
N LEU A 408 0.78 -21.61 14.69
CA LEU A 408 1.35 -20.30 14.37
C LEU A 408 2.03 -20.33 13.00
N ARG A 409 2.82 -21.37 12.73
CA ARG A 409 3.48 -21.57 11.43
C ARG A 409 2.47 -21.67 10.28
N ALA A 410 1.36 -22.40 10.47
CA ALA A 410 0.31 -22.51 9.46
C ALA A 410 -0.38 -21.16 9.18
N LEU A 411 -0.67 -20.39 10.23
CA LEU A 411 -1.23 -19.03 10.08
C LEU A 411 -0.26 -18.12 9.33
N THR A 412 1.01 -18.10 9.72
CA THR A 412 2.05 -17.31 9.06
C THR A 412 2.19 -17.69 7.58
N ASN A 413 2.24 -18.98 7.26
CA ASN A 413 2.31 -19.43 5.87
C ASN A 413 1.09 -18.97 5.06
N SER A 414 -0.13 -19.14 5.61
CA SER A 414 -1.35 -18.68 4.95
C SER A 414 -1.37 -17.17 4.73
N LEU A 415 -0.80 -16.40 5.66
CA LEU A 415 -0.66 -14.95 5.51
C LEU A 415 0.33 -14.62 4.38
N MET A 416 1.49 -15.30 4.33
CA MET A 416 2.48 -15.10 3.27
C MET A 416 1.89 -15.44 1.89
N ASP A 417 1.09 -16.50 1.79
CA ASP A 417 0.36 -16.85 0.55
C ASP A 417 -0.61 -15.72 0.14
N SER A 418 -1.28 -15.09 1.12
CA SER A 418 -2.20 -13.97 0.88
C SER A 418 -1.45 -12.71 0.45
N MET A 419 -0.26 -12.45 1.02
CA MET A 419 0.63 -11.36 0.57
C MET A 419 1.13 -11.60 -0.85
N GLU A 420 1.52 -12.84 -1.19
CA GLU A 420 1.91 -13.21 -2.55
C GLU A 420 0.74 -13.04 -3.54
N ALA A 421 -0.49 -13.33 -3.12
CA ALA A 421 -1.68 -13.07 -3.94
C ALA A 421 -1.88 -11.56 -4.20
N LEU A 422 -1.74 -10.72 -3.17
CA LEU A 422 -1.78 -9.25 -3.31
C LEU A 422 -0.71 -8.73 -4.29
N ASP A 423 0.52 -9.24 -4.19
CA ASP A 423 1.60 -8.93 -5.12
C ASP A 423 1.25 -9.38 -6.55
N GLY A 424 0.68 -10.58 -6.67
CA GLY A 424 0.21 -11.15 -7.93
C GLY A 424 -0.83 -10.27 -8.62
N HIS A 425 -1.78 -9.72 -7.87
CA HIS A 425 -2.80 -8.77 -8.38
C HIS A 425 -2.14 -7.49 -8.91
N SER A 426 -1.25 -6.89 -8.12
CA SER A 426 -0.53 -5.66 -8.51
C SER A 426 0.36 -5.87 -9.73
N ALA A 427 1.08 -6.99 -9.78
CA ALA A 427 1.91 -7.36 -10.93
C ALA A 427 1.06 -7.64 -12.18
N ALA A 428 -0.13 -8.24 -12.04
CA ALA A 428 -1.05 -8.45 -13.15
C ALA A 428 -1.60 -7.13 -13.72
N LEU A 429 -1.86 -6.13 -12.86
CA LEU A 429 -2.22 -4.79 -13.32
C LEU A 429 -1.06 -4.14 -14.12
N GLN A 430 0.17 -4.26 -13.61
CA GLN A 430 1.36 -3.71 -14.28
C GLN A 430 1.63 -4.36 -15.64
N ARG A 431 1.59 -5.71 -15.74
CA ARG A 431 1.77 -6.43 -17.02
C ARG A 431 0.68 -6.11 -18.04
N TRP A 432 -0.56 -5.98 -17.58
CA TRP A 432 -1.67 -5.52 -18.42
C TRP A 432 -1.41 -4.10 -18.97
N ALA A 433 -0.93 -3.19 -18.13
CA ALA A 433 -0.57 -1.85 -18.55
C ALA A 433 0.59 -1.84 -19.56
N ALA A 434 1.52 -2.80 -19.45
CA ALA A 434 2.63 -2.98 -20.39
C ALA A 434 2.27 -3.76 -21.68
N CYS A 435 1.01 -4.14 -21.88
CA CYS A 435 0.54 -4.95 -23.02
C CYS A 435 1.22 -6.33 -23.16
N GLU A 436 1.80 -6.86 -22.08
CA GLU A 436 2.53 -8.14 -22.12
C GLU A 436 1.61 -9.36 -22.29
N GLU A 437 0.38 -9.30 -21.73
CA GLU A 437 -0.60 -10.39 -21.79
C GLU A 437 -1.08 -10.65 -23.24
N GLU A 438 -1.24 -9.59 -24.03
CA GLU A 438 -1.64 -9.68 -25.44
C GLU A 438 -0.50 -10.20 -26.34
N ALA A 439 0.73 -9.81 -26.02
CA ALA A 439 1.93 -10.32 -26.69
C ALA A 439 2.15 -11.82 -26.44
N ALA A 440 1.75 -12.33 -25.27
CA ALA A 440 1.79 -13.76 -24.97
C ALA A 440 0.73 -14.54 -25.78
N ALA A 441 -0.51 -14.05 -25.83
CA ALA A 441 -1.61 -14.68 -26.57
C ALA A 441 -1.34 -14.78 -28.09
N THR A 442 -0.75 -13.74 -28.68
CA THR A 442 -0.37 -13.73 -30.10
C THR A 442 0.77 -14.72 -30.43
N LYS A 443 1.72 -14.94 -29.51
CA LYS A 443 2.79 -15.94 -29.67
C LYS A 443 2.27 -17.38 -29.61
N THR A 444 1.26 -17.66 -28.79
CA THR A 444 0.65 -19.00 -28.72
C THR A 444 -0.24 -19.33 -29.92
N GLY A 445 -0.70 -18.33 -30.69
CA GLY A 445 -1.61 -18.49 -31.82
C GLY A 445 -0.98 -18.81 -33.18
N PHE A 446 0.36 -18.70 -33.33
CA PHE A 446 1.03 -18.85 -34.64
C PHE A 446 1.66 -20.23 -34.91
N GLY A 447 1.31 -21.25 -34.12
CA GLY A 447 1.87 -22.61 -34.21
C GLY A 447 1.04 -23.64 -34.98
N ALA A 448 -0.15 -23.32 -35.49
CA ALA A 448 -1.05 -24.34 -36.05
C ALA A 448 -1.69 -23.94 -37.39
N ALA A 449 -0.89 -23.61 -38.41
CA ALA A 449 -1.36 -23.66 -39.81
C ALA A 449 -0.20 -23.67 -40.83
N LYS A 450 0.33 -24.85 -41.14
CA LYS A 450 0.90 -25.17 -42.47
C LYS A 450 0.81 -26.68 -42.69
N ALA A 451 -0.22 -27.12 -43.43
CA ALA A 451 -0.15 -27.66 -44.81
C ALA A 451 0.44 -29.09 -44.86
N ALA A 452 -0.12 -30.08 -45.55
CA ALA A 452 -0.98 -30.08 -46.72
C ALA A 452 -1.76 -31.41 -46.83
N GLY A 453 -2.90 -31.36 -47.50
CA GLY A 453 -3.56 -32.55 -48.03
C GLY A 453 -2.78 -33.18 -49.19
N GLY A 454 -3.01 -34.47 -49.40
CA GLY A 454 -2.56 -35.18 -50.59
C GLY A 454 -2.90 -36.67 -50.56
N GLY A 455 -3.96 -37.04 -51.30
CA GLY A 455 -3.94 -38.27 -52.13
C GLY A 455 -4.49 -39.56 -51.54
N MET A 456 -5.67 -39.96 -52.04
CA MET A 456 -6.19 -41.34 -52.05
C MET A 456 -5.26 -42.32 -52.77
N GLY A 457 -5.27 -43.59 -52.35
CA GLY A 457 -4.78 -44.71 -53.15
C GLY A 457 -4.58 -45.99 -52.33
N GLY A 458 -5.48 -46.97 -52.49
CA GLY A 458 -5.47 -48.23 -51.75
C GLY A 458 -4.44 -49.26 -52.24
N GLY A 459 -4.25 -50.32 -51.45
CA GLY A 459 -3.45 -51.47 -51.87
C GLY A 459 -3.08 -52.40 -50.72
N LYS A 460 -3.39 -53.68 -50.89
CA LYS A 460 -3.35 -54.78 -49.92
C LYS A 460 -1.93 -55.28 -49.55
N ALA A 461 -1.91 -55.99 -48.43
CA ALA A 461 -1.17 -57.22 -48.11
C ALA A 461 0.34 -57.17 -47.82
N GLY A 462 0.75 -57.97 -46.82
CA GLY A 462 2.09 -58.54 -46.77
C GLY A 462 2.68 -58.69 -45.38
N ALA A 463 2.58 -59.90 -44.83
CA ALA A 463 3.30 -60.36 -43.64
C ALA A 463 4.83 -60.26 -43.79
N GLY A 464 5.58 -60.15 -42.68
CA GLY A 464 7.00 -60.52 -42.71
C GLY A 464 7.93 -59.98 -41.62
N LYS A 465 8.15 -60.80 -40.58
CA LYS A 465 9.42 -61.11 -39.88
C LYS A 465 10.45 -60.00 -39.57
N LYS A 466 10.76 -59.93 -38.26
CA LYS A 466 12.09 -60.03 -37.60
C LYS A 466 13.34 -59.68 -38.44
N ALA A 467 14.18 -58.77 -37.93
CA ALA A 467 15.53 -59.10 -37.46
C ALA A 467 16.29 -57.90 -36.88
N LYS A 468 16.97 -58.18 -35.76
CA LYS A 468 18.11 -57.45 -35.17
C LYS A 468 19.15 -57.08 -36.22
N ARG A 469 19.79 -55.90 -36.08
CA ARG A 469 21.26 -55.83 -36.15
C ARG A 469 21.85 -54.62 -35.43
N LYS A 470 22.83 -54.95 -34.59
CA LYS A 470 23.78 -54.12 -33.84
C LYS A 470 24.97 -53.72 -34.73
N LYS A 471 25.74 -52.76 -34.22
CA LYS A 471 27.08 -52.25 -34.65
C LYS A 471 26.97 -51.08 -35.63
N ARG A 472 27.67 -49.98 -35.44
CA ARG A 472 28.98 -49.81 -34.79
C ARG A 472 29.15 -48.41 -34.27
#